data_AF-A0A4Y9IWZ7-F1
#
_entry.id   AF-A0A4Y9IWZ7-F1
#
_cell.length_a   1.000
_cell.length_b   1.000
_cell.length_c   1.000
_cell.angle_alpha   90.00
_cell.angle_beta   90.00
_cell.angle_gamma   90.00
#
_symmetry.space_group_name_H-M   'P 1'
#
loop_
_entity.id
_entity.type
_entity.pdbx_description
1 polymer ?
#
loop_
_entity_poly.entity_id
_entity_poly.type
_entity_poly.pdbx_seq_one_letter_code
_entity_poly.pdbx_strand_id
1 'polypeptide(L)' 'MADFFQPYIYELIKEEIKRVQDAHVAPVVATKQAIMAVICKDFDEAIASLVEDGLITQSMNINHIPLYKLAER' A
#
# COMPACT_ATOMS: atom_id res chain seq x y z
N MET A 1 -2.05 -15.00 -9.08
CA MET A 1 -2.05 -14.01 -7.98
C MET A 1 -0.94 -12.98 -8.15
N ALA A 2 0.32 -13.39 -8.41
CA ALA A 2 1.41 -12.45 -8.71
C ALA A 2 1.10 -11.55 -9.93
N ASP A 3 0.43 -12.11 -10.94
CA ASP A 3 0.09 -11.40 -12.18
C ASP A 3 -0.88 -10.23 -11.98
N PHE A 4 -1.64 -10.21 -10.86
CA PHE A 4 -2.57 -9.12 -10.55
C PHE A 4 -1.85 -7.90 -9.97
N PHE A 5 -0.83 -8.13 -9.13
CA PHE A 5 -0.08 -7.06 -8.48
C PHE A 5 1.12 -6.59 -9.30
N GLN A 6 1.61 -7.41 -10.24
CA GLN A 6 2.77 -7.08 -11.06
C GLN A 6 2.62 -5.75 -11.83
N PRO A 7 1.47 -5.44 -12.49
CA PRO A 7 1.30 -4.16 -13.16
C PRO A 7 1.33 -2.96 -12.20
N TYR A 8 0.70 -3.10 -11.04
CA TYR A 8 0.67 -2.06 -10.01
C TYR A 8 2.08 -1.78 -9.46
N ILE A 9 2.82 -2.82 -9.09
CA ILE A 9 4.20 -2.67 -8.59
C ILE A 9 5.11 -2.07 -9.66
N TYR A 10 4.92 -2.42 -10.94
CA TYR A 10 5.68 -1.84 -12.05
C TYR A 10 5.45 -0.33 -12.19
N GLU A 11 4.20 0.13 -12.08
CA GLU A 11 3.91 1.57 -12.12
C GLU A 11 4.49 2.31 -10.90
N LEU A 12 4.41 1.75 -9.70
CA LEU A 12 5.05 2.34 -8.51
C LEU A 12 6.58 2.50 -8.69
N ILE A 13 7.25 1.51 -9.30
CA ILE A 13 8.68 1.60 -9.60
C ILE A 13 8.96 2.77 -10.56
N LYS A 14 8.14 2.93 -11.60
CA LYS A 14 8.29 4.02 -12.59
C LYS A 14 8.08 5.38 -11.96
N GLU A 15 7.04 5.53 -11.16
CA GLU A 15 6.72 6.78 -10.46
C GLU A 15 7.85 7.17 -9.49
N GLU A 16 8.40 6.21 -8.74
CA GLU A 16 9.49 6.47 -7.81
C GLU A 16 10.78 6.84 -8.54
N ILE A 17 11.13 6.16 -9.64
CA ILE A 17 12.27 6.54 -10.49
C ILE A 17 12.10 7.98 -11.00
N LYS A 18 10.90 8.32 -11.48
CA LYS A 18 10.60 9.68 -11.97
C LYS A 18 10.73 10.70 -10.85
N ARG A 19 10.19 10.42 -9.66
CA ARG A 19 10.31 11.30 -8.48
C ARG A 19 11.77 11.56 -8.11
N VAL A 20 12.62 10.52 -8.10
CA VAL A 20 14.06 10.64 -7.81
C VAL A 20 14.77 11.45 -8.89
N GLN A 21 14.42 11.24 -10.16
CA GLN A 21 14.94 12.01 -11.28
C GLN A 21 14.57 13.50 -11.17
N ASP A 22 13.30 13.81 -10.90
CA ASP A 22 12.79 15.17 -10.75
C ASP A 22 13.42 15.87 -9.53
N ALA A 23 13.74 15.11 -8.48
CA ALA A 23 14.47 15.59 -7.30
C ALA A 23 15.98 15.77 -7.52
N HIS A 24 16.50 15.42 -8.72
CA HIS A 24 17.93 15.50 -9.07
C HIS A 24 18.84 14.71 -8.11
N VAL A 25 18.33 13.61 -7.54
CA VAL A 25 19.09 12.74 -6.63
C VAL A 25 19.75 11.59 -7.41
N ALA A 26 21.04 11.40 -7.20
CA ALA A 26 21.81 10.31 -7.79
C ALA A 26 22.09 9.21 -6.74
N PRO A 27 22.02 7.91 -7.11
CA PRO A 27 21.62 7.37 -8.41
C PRO A 27 20.10 7.42 -8.62
N VAL A 28 19.67 7.50 -9.89
CA VAL A 28 18.24 7.52 -10.27
C VAL A 28 17.68 6.09 -10.21
N VAL A 29 17.31 5.66 -9.01
CA VAL A 29 16.82 4.30 -8.73
C VAL A 29 15.64 4.32 -7.76
N ALA A 30 14.70 3.40 -7.94
CA ALA A 30 13.70 3.09 -6.91
C ALA A 30 14.27 2.10 -5.90
N THR A 31 13.99 2.31 -4.62
CA THR A 31 14.35 1.37 -3.56
C THR A 31 13.15 0.56 -3.15
N LYS A 32 13.38 -0.69 -2.70
CA LYS A 32 12.32 -1.55 -2.17
C LYS A 32 11.57 -0.88 -1.03
N GLN A 33 12.28 -0.15 -0.16
CA GLN A 33 11.71 0.55 0.99
C GLN A 33 10.73 1.64 0.57
N ALA A 34 11.09 2.45 -0.43
CA ALA A 34 10.20 3.50 -0.95
C ALA A 34 8.93 2.89 -1.56
N ILE A 35 9.08 1.83 -2.37
CA ILE A 35 7.94 1.13 -2.96
C ILE A 35 7.04 0.53 -1.88
N MET A 36 7.62 -0.14 -0.87
CA MET A 36 6.85 -0.71 0.25
C MET A 36 6.13 0.35 1.07
N ALA A 37 6.71 1.54 1.24
CA ALA A 37 6.05 2.63 1.96
C ALA A 37 4.76 3.08 1.25
N VAL A 38 4.78 3.18 -0.08
CA VAL A 38 3.58 3.49 -0.87
C VAL A 38 2.57 2.36 -0.80
N ILE A 39 3.01 1.10 -0.96
CA ILE A 39 2.11 -0.06 -0.86
C ILE A 39 1.41 -0.11 0.50
N CYS A 40 2.14 0.09 1.60
CA CYS A 40 1.53 0.10 2.94
C CYS A 40 0.51 1.23 3.08
N LYS A 41 0.85 2.43 2.59
CA LYS A 41 -0.07 3.57 2.62
C LYS A 41 -1.35 3.27 1.84
N ASP A 42 -1.23 2.81 0.60
CA ASP A 42 -2.38 2.53 -0.27
C ASP A 42 -3.23 1.39 0.29
N PHE A 43 -2.59 0.41 0.95
CA PHE A 43 -3.28 -0.65 1.67
C PHE A 43 -4.06 -0.11 2.88
N ASP A 44 -3.45 0.76 3.69
CA ASP A 44 -4.11 1.37 4.85
C ASP A 44 -5.31 2.25 4.42
N GLU A 45 -5.16 3.02 3.35
CA GLU A 45 -6.24 3.82 2.75
C GLU A 45 -7.39 2.93 2.23
N ALA A 46 -7.06 1.84 1.53
CA ALA A 46 -8.06 0.89 1.05
C ALA A 46 -8.83 0.24 2.21
N ILE A 47 -8.13 -0.15 3.28
CA ILE A 47 -8.77 -0.70 4.49
C ILE A 47 -9.68 0.34 5.15
N ALA A 48 -9.23 1.59 5.27
CA ALA A 48 -10.03 2.66 5.85
C ALA A 48 -11.33 2.87 5.05
N SER A 49 -11.24 2.90 3.72
CA SER A 49 -12.43 2.99 2.85
C SER A 49 -13.40 1.83 3.07
N LEU A 50 -12.89 0.59 3.15
CA LEU A 50 -13.75 -0.59 3.37
C LEU A 50 -14.44 -0.56 4.75
N VAL A 51 -13.81 0.04 5.75
CA VAL A 51 -14.41 0.26 7.08
C VAL A 51 -15.46 1.36 7.03
N GLU A 52 -15.18 2.48 6.36
CA GLU A 52 -16.12 3.58 6.17
C GLU A 52 -17.38 3.15 5.41
N ASP A 53 -17.20 2.34 4.37
CA ASP A 53 -18.29 1.75 3.58
C ASP A 53 -19.08 0.68 4.36
N GLY A 54 -18.66 0.34 5.58
CA GLY A 54 -19.28 -0.67 6.42
C GLY A 54 -19.20 -2.08 5.84
N LEU A 55 -18.22 -2.35 4.96
CA LEU A 55 -18.01 -3.68 4.38
C LEU A 55 -17.24 -4.59 5.33
N ILE A 56 -16.29 -4.02 6.07
CA ILE A 56 -15.52 -4.72 7.09
C ILE A 56 -15.51 -3.93 8.40
N THR A 57 -15.21 -4.64 9.49
CA THR A 57 -14.92 -4.08 10.81
C THR A 57 -13.47 -4.38 11.16
N GLN A 58 -12.83 -3.43 11.84
CA GLN A 58 -11.44 -3.56 12.29
C GLN A 58 -11.38 -3.62 13.81
N SER A 59 -10.53 -4.50 14.34
CA SER A 59 -10.17 -4.54 15.76
C SER A 59 -8.68 -4.84 15.91
N MET A 60 -8.14 -4.76 17.13
CA MET A 60 -6.75 -5.07 17.43
C MET A 60 -6.67 -6.26 18.38
N ASN A 61 -5.73 -7.17 18.15
CA ASN A 61 -5.44 -8.23 19.11
C ASN A 61 -4.53 -7.75 20.25
N ILE A 62 -4.25 -8.63 21.23
CA ILE A 62 -3.37 -8.34 22.37
C ILE A 62 -1.92 -7.98 21.99
N ASN A 63 -1.51 -8.34 20.77
CA ASN A 63 -0.18 -8.05 20.22
C ASN A 63 -0.19 -6.82 19.29
N HIS A 64 -1.27 -6.01 19.32
CA HIS A 64 -1.46 -4.84 18.45
C HIS A 64 -1.44 -5.17 16.94
N ILE A 65 -1.82 -6.38 16.57
CA ILE A 65 -2.00 -6.79 15.17
C ILE A 65 -3.45 -6.49 14.77
N PRO A 66 -3.67 -5.77 13.65
CA PRO A 66 -5.01 -5.49 13.17
C PRO A 66 -5.70 -6.77 12.67
N LEU A 67 -6.96 -6.92 13.09
CA LEU A 67 -7.86 -8.00 12.73
C LEU A 67 -9.05 -7.42 11.95
N TYR A 68 -9.48 -8.12 10.91
CA TYR A 68 -10.56 -7.69 10.03
C TYR A 68 -11.66 -8.77 9.99
N LYS A 69 -12.92 -8.35 10.11
CA LYS A 69 -14.10 -9.21 9.96
C LYS A 69 -15.06 -8.56 8.97
N LEU A 70 -15.76 -9.35 8.15
CA LEU A 70 -16.88 -8.84 7.36
C LEU A 70 -17.95 -8.25 8.29
N ALA A 71 -18.51 -7.11 7.93
CA ALA A 71 -19.66 -6.58 8.65
C ALA A 71 -20.85 -7.54 8.44
N GLU A 72 -21.32 -8.17 9.51
CA GLU A 72 -22.57 -8.93 9.49
C GLU A 72 -23.72 -7.92 9.33
N ARG A 73 -24.48 -8.04 8.25
CA ARG A 73 -25.72 -7.29 8.02
C ARG A 73 -26.82 -7.74 8.98
#